data_AF-A0A6A7BYE4-F1
#
_entry.id   AF-A0A6A7BYE4-F1
#
_cell.length_a   1.000
_cell.length_b   1.000
_cell.length_c   1.000
_cell.angle_alpha   90.00
_cell.angle_beta   90.00
_cell.angle_gamma   90.00
#
_symmetry.space_group_name_H-M   'P 1'
#
loop_
_entity.id
_entity.type
_entity.pdbx_description
1 polymer ?
#
loop_
_entity_poly.entity_id
_entity_poly.type
_entity_poly.pdbx_seq_one_letter_code
_entity_poly.pdbx_strand_id
1 'polypeptide(L)'
;MSWRNHWARYATKGYRNYGTYSSGRVESTASSLQRYLDNRLGDLWKLYESILKTVKVGETTFHQKCAVENRRAYTAIETIPCLKPLSHRIARKPIKKVHKQHRMALDELKAIETHGERRRSTCMGQFRRQRDLSCRHEILNVLETAADDGTEPTLSTDQIGFHWHLEAALVVRAP
;
A
#
# COMPACT_ATOMS: atom_id res chain seq x y z
N MET A 1 -1.79 33.09 -1.87
CA MET A 1 -1.35 31.81 -2.49
C MET A 1 -2.58 31.01 -2.88
N SER A 2 -2.66 30.53 -4.12
CA SER A 2 -3.87 29.94 -4.72
C SER A 2 -4.03 28.44 -4.43
N TRP A 3 -5.27 28.00 -4.16
CA TRP A 3 -5.66 26.59 -3.94
C TRP A 3 -5.26 25.65 -5.09
N ARG A 4 -5.07 26.20 -6.29
CA ARG A 4 -4.72 25.46 -7.51
C ARG A 4 -3.40 24.68 -7.38
N ASN A 5 -2.52 25.08 -6.46
CA ASN A 5 -1.22 24.43 -6.24
C ASN A 5 -1.20 23.40 -5.11
N HIS A 6 -2.32 23.19 -4.39
CA HIS A 6 -2.39 22.20 -3.31
C HIS A 6 -2.32 20.76 -3.81
N TRP A 7 -2.92 20.46 -4.98
CA TRP A 7 -2.82 19.15 -5.62
C TRP A 7 -1.36 18.81 -5.95
N ALA A 8 -0.63 19.78 -6.51
CA ALA A 8 0.77 19.61 -6.89
C ALA A 8 1.63 19.34 -5.66
N ARG A 9 1.42 20.10 -4.56
CA ARG A 9 2.09 19.86 -3.25
C ARG A 9 1.74 18.50 -2.65
N TYR A 10 0.47 18.07 -2.69
CA TYR A 10 0.06 16.76 -2.19
C TYR A 10 0.75 15.64 -2.97
N ALA A 11 0.76 15.74 -4.31
CA ALA A 11 1.45 14.82 -5.18
C ALA A 11 2.96 14.82 -4.87
N THR A 12 3.62 15.99 -4.81
CA THR A 12 5.05 16.11 -4.46
C THR A 12 5.38 15.58 -3.07
N LYS A 13 4.48 15.70 -2.09
CA LYS A 13 4.69 15.14 -0.74
C LYS A 13 4.66 13.61 -0.77
N GLY A 14 3.77 13.02 -1.58
CA GLY A 14 3.78 11.58 -1.88
C GLY A 14 5.10 11.14 -2.52
N TYR A 15 5.61 11.91 -3.50
CA TYR A 15 6.88 11.63 -4.18
C TYR A 15 8.11 11.76 -3.25
N ARG A 16 8.14 12.77 -2.36
CA ARG A 16 9.23 12.98 -1.39
C ARG A 16 9.34 11.88 -0.32
N ASN A 17 8.22 11.30 0.10
CA ASN A 17 8.21 10.27 1.15
C ASN A 17 8.91 8.96 0.76
N TYR A 18 9.21 8.75 -0.54
CA TYR A 18 9.94 7.57 -1.02
C TYR A 18 11.46 7.76 -1.07
N GLY A 19 12.00 8.84 -0.49
CA GLY A 19 13.45 9.05 -0.40
C GLY A 19 14.13 9.02 -1.77
N THR A 20 13.47 9.56 -2.80
CA THR A 20 14.04 9.63 -4.15
C THR A 20 15.13 10.68 -4.20
N TYR A 21 16.33 10.31 -3.76
CA TYR A 21 17.56 10.92 -4.25
C TYR A 21 17.72 10.53 -5.72
N SER A 22 18.14 11.49 -6.55
CA SER A 22 18.53 11.25 -7.93
C SER A 22 19.57 10.14 -7.94
N SER A 23 19.32 9.07 -8.70
CA SER A 23 20.30 8.00 -8.85
C SER A 23 21.35 8.44 -9.88
N GLY A 24 22.56 7.89 -9.80
CA GLY A 24 23.65 8.24 -10.72
C GLY A 24 23.32 8.10 -12.22
N ARG A 25 22.30 7.29 -12.59
CA ARG A 25 21.78 7.23 -13.97
C ARG A 25 20.93 8.45 -14.35
N VAL A 26 20.10 8.95 -13.43
CA VAL A 26 19.31 10.18 -13.65
C VAL A 26 20.25 11.39 -13.66
N GLU A 27 21.25 11.40 -12.78
CA GLU A 27 22.28 12.44 -12.73
C GLU A 27 23.17 12.42 -13.96
N SER A 28 23.59 11.25 -14.45
CA SER A 28 24.38 11.18 -15.68
C SER A 28 23.59 11.65 -16.91
N THR A 29 22.29 11.33 -17.00
CA THR A 29 21.42 11.88 -18.05
C THR A 29 21.19 13.37 -17.91
N ALA A 30 21.04 13.88 -16.68
CA ALA A 30 20.86 15.30 -16.40
C ALA A 30 22.13 16.11 -16.70
N SER A 31 23.31 15.62 -16.32
CA SER A 31 24.61 16.21 -16.67
C SER A 31 24.84 16.17 -18.18
N SER A 32 24.41 15.11 -18.87
CA SER A 32 24.48 15.04 -20.34
C SER A 32 23.55 16.07 -21.00
N LEU A 33 22.35 16.27 -20.45
CA LEU A 33 21.41 17.30 -20.89
C LEU A 33 21.95 18.71 -20.65
N GLN A 34 22.53 18.95 -19.47
CA GLN A 34 23.12 20.21 -19.09
C GLN A 34 24.29 20.56 -20.03
N ARG A 35 25.18 19.59 -20.31
CA ARG A 35 26.25 19.74 -21.30
C ARG A 35 25.71 20.05 -22.70
N TYR A 36 24.57 19.49 -23.07
CA TYR A 36 23.93 19.75 -24.36
C TYR A 36 23.39 21.19 -24.47
N LEU A 37 22.79 21.70 -23.38
CA LEU A 37 22.32 23.07 -23.26
C LEU A 37 23.49 24.08 -23.24
N ASP A 38 24.55 23.77 -22.48
CA ASP A 38 25.74 24.62 -22.34
C ASP A 38 26.49 24.74 -23.66
N ASN A 39 26.56 23.66 -24.44
CA ASN A 39 27.23 23.64 -25.74
C ASN A 39 26.39 24.23 -26.90
N ARG A 40 25.20 24.81 -26.61
CA ARG A 40 24.31 25.46 -27.60
C ARG A 40 24.09 24.63 -28.87
N LEU A 41 23.95 23.31 -28.72
CA LEU A 41 23.64 22.43 -29.85
C LEU A 41 22.20 22.73 -30.30
N GLY A 42 22.06 23.45 -31.42
CA GLY A 42 20.80 24.04 -31.92
C GLY A 42 19.72 23.06 -32.40
N ASP A 43 19.78 21.79 -31.99
CA ASP A 43 18.80 20.78 -32.38
C ASP A 43 17.79 20.57 -31.23
N LEU A 44 16.73 21.36 -31.31
CA LEU A 44 15.61 21.36 -30.35
C LEU A 44 14.93 19.98 -30.24
N TRP A 45 14.95 19.18 -31.31
CA TRP A 45 14.38 17.83 -31.30
C TRP A 45 15.19 16.89 -30.42
N LYS A 46 16.53 16.90 -30.56
CA LYS A 46 17.42 16.12 -29.68
C LYS A 46 17.35 16.55 -28.23
N LEU A 47 17.18 17.85 -27.96
CA LEU A 47 16.95 18.33 -26.61
C LEU A 47 15.63 17.78 -26.04
N TYR A 48 14.54 17.86 -26.80
CA TYR A 48 13.24 17.32 -26.43
C TYR A 48 13.29 15.80 -26.12
N GLU A 49 13.92 15.02 -27.00
CA GLU A 49 14.11 13.58 -26.80
C GLU A 49 14.92 13.27 -25.53
N SER A 50 15.97 14.06 -25.27
CA SER A 50 16.81 13.91 -24.08
C SER A 50 16.06 14.23 -22.79
N ILE A 51 15.22 15.27 -22.80
CA ILE A 51 14.32 15.60 -21.67
C ILE A 51 13.35 14.43 -21.42
N LEU A 52 12.65 13.96 -22.46
CA LEU A 52 11.71 12.84 -22.34
C LEU A 52 12.38 11.58 -21.80
N LYS A 53 13.58 11.26 -22.29
CA LYS A 53 14.35 10.11 -21.81
C LYS A 53 14.67 10.24 -20.33
N THR A 54 15.11 11.41 -19.89
CA THR A 54 15.43 11.68 -18.48
C THR A 54 14.20 11.54 -17.60
N VAL A 55 13.06 12.08 -18.03
CA VAL A 55 11.77 11.95 -17.33
C VAL A 55 11.35 10.48 -17.22
N LYS A 56 11.39 9.71 -18.31
CA LYS A 56 11.04 8.28 -18.32
C LYS A 56 11.95 7.45 -17.41
N VAL A 57 13.25 7.74 -17.37
CA VAL A 57 14.20 7.07 -16.47
C VAL A 57 13.88 7.40 -15.01
N GLY A 58 13.54 8.66 -14.71
CA GLY A 58 13.09 9.10 -13.39
C GLY A 58 11.80 8.40 -12.95
N GLU A 59 10.80 8.35 -13.83
CA GLU A 59 9.51 7.67 -13.61
C GLU A 59 9.71 6.17 -13.37
N THR A 60 10.52 5.50 -14.19
CA THR A 60 10.83 4.07 -14.03
C THR A 60 11.52 3.80 -12.69
N THR A 61 12.53 4.62 -12.35
CA THR A 61 13.25 4.52 -11.07
C THR A 61 12.31 4.72 -9.89
N PHE A 62 11.40 5.70 -9.99
CA PHE A 62 10.38 5.95 -8.98
C PHE A 62 9.46 4.74 -8.79
N HIS A 63 8.88 4.20 -9.88
CA HIS A 63 7.99 3.05 -9.79
C HIS A 63 8.70 1.80 -9.25
N GLN A 64 9.98 1.59 -9.59
CA GLN A 64 10.79 0.52 -9.00
C GLN A 64 10.95 0.69 -7.50
N LYS A 65 11.29 1.90 -7.01
CA LYS A 65 11.36 2.20 -5.57
C LYS A 65 10.01 1.97 -4.89
N CYS A 66 8.91 2.45 -5.48
CA CYS A 66 7.57 2.20 -4.96
C CYS A 66 7.24 0.70 -4.93
N ALA A 67 7.64 -0.09 -5.92
CA ALA A 67 7.41 -1.52 -5.94
C ALA A 67 8.19 -2.23 -4.82
N VAL A 68 9.44 -1.84 -4.57
CA VAL A 68 10.27 -2.36 -3.47
C VAL A 68 9.65 -2.03 -2.12
N GLU A 69 9.30 -0.77 -1.86
CA GLU A 69 8.67 -0.36 -0.61
C GLU A 69 7.31 -1.02 -0.41
N ASN A 70 6.50 -1.14 -1.47
CA ASN A 70 5.25 -1.88 -1.41
C ASN A 70 5.46 -3.36 -1.11
N ARG A 71 6.53 -3.98 -1.62
CA ARG A 71 6.87 -5.37 -1.33
C ARG A 71 7.31 -5.53 0.13
N ARG A 72 8.18 -4.64 0.64
CA ARG A 72 8.59 -4.63 2.06
C ARG A 72 7.38 -4.51 2.99
N ALA A 73 6.49 -3.56 2.71
CA ALA A 73 5.26 -3.39 3.48
C ALA A 73 4.34 -4.60 3.39
N TYR A 74 4.36 -5.35 2.28
CA TYR A 74 3.59 -6.58 2.13
C TYR A 74 4.18 -7.74 2.93
N THR A 75 5.49 -7.92 2.86
CA THR A 75 6.20 -8.95 3.63
C THR A 75 6.00 -8.76 5.13
N ALA A 76 5.92 -7.51 5.62
CA ALA A 76 5.56 -7.23 7.01
C ALA A 76 4.13 -7.64 7.38
N ILE A 77 3.21 -7.73 6.40
CA ILE A 77 1.85 -8.25 6.62
C ILE A 77 1.85 -9.79 6.63
N GLU A 78 2.65 -10.42 5.75
CA GLU A 78 2.81 -11.88 5.69
C GLU A 78 3.36 -12.48 7.00
N THR A 79 4.13 -11.70 7.76
CA THR A 79 4.68 -12.13 9.05
C THR A 79 3.67 -12.07 10.20
N ILE A 80 2.49 -11.47 10.01
CA ILE A 80 1.47 -11.36 11.07
C ILE A 80 0.65 -12.66 11.09
N PRO A 81 0.66 -13.45 12.18
CA PRO A 81 -0.03 -14.75 12.24
C PRO A 81 -1.50 -14.66 11.80
N CYS A 82 -2.21 -13.66 12.32
CA CYS A 82 -3.61 -13.38 12.01
C CYS A 82 -3.91 -13.17 10.51
N LEU A 83 -2.94 -12.64 9.75
CA LEU A 83 -3.13 -12.26 8.34
C LEU A 83 -2.40 -13.17 7.36
N LYS A 84 -1.48 -14.01 7.84
CA LYS A 84 -0.65 -14.90 7.02
C LYS A 84 -1.45 -15.86 6.14
N PRO A 85 -2.58 -16.45 6.57
CA PRO A 85 -3.38 -17.30 5.68
C PRO A 85 -4.04 -16.52 4.54
N LEU A 86 -4.32 -15.23 4.76
CA LEU A 86 -4.93 -14.36 3.76
C LEU A 86 -3.90 -13.81 2.77
N SER A 87 -2.65 -13.55 3.20
CA SER A 87 -1.64 -12.86 2.38
C SER A 87 -1.30 -13.56 1.06
N HIS A 88 -1.52 -14.87 0.95
CA HIS A 88 -1.29 -15.62 -0.29
C HIS A 88 -2.56 -15.94 -1.08
N ARG A 89 -3.74 -15.70 -0.51
CA ARG A 89 -5.03 -16.09 -1.09
C ARG A 89 -5.85 -14.92 -1.64
N ILE A 90 -5.61 -13.71 -1.15
CA ILE A 90 -6.38 -12.52 -1.56
C ILE A 90 -5.48 -11.46 -2.21
N ALA A 91 -6.09 -10.58 -3.01
CA ALA A 91 -5.37 -9.53 -3.69
C ALA A 91 -4.69 -8.53 -2.72
N ARG A 92 -3.65 -7.83 -3.21
CA ARG A 92 -2.87 -6.88 -2.38
C ARG A 92 -3.67 -5.71 -1.82
N LYS A 93 -4.71 -5.26 -2.52
CA LYS A 93 -5.55 -4.12 -2.11
C LYS A 93 -6.46 -4.48 -0.91
N PRO A 94 -7.22 -5.59 -0.92
CA PRO A 94 -8.04 -5.98 0.23
C PRO A 94 -7.20 -6.32 1.46
N ILE A 95 -6.09 -7.07 1.33
CA ILE A 95 -5.24 -7.40 2.50
C ILE A 95 -4.66 -6.15 3.19
N LYS A 96 -4.29 -5.10 2.45
CA LYS A 96 -3.88 -3.81 3.05
C LYS A 96 -5.00 -3.17 3.87
N LYS A 97 -6.27 -3.32 3.46
CA LYS A 97 -7.42 -2.80 4.21
C LYS A 97 -7.71 -3.63 5.45
N VAL A 98 -7.65 -4.97 5.33
CA VAL A 98 -7.78 -5.89 6.47
C VAL A 98 -6.67 -5.61 7.49
N HIS A 99 -5.42 -5.42 7.04
CA HIS A 99 -4.32 -5.03 7.91
C HIS A 99 -4.58 -3.71 8.66
N LYS A 100 -5.21 -2.71 8.00
CA LYS A 100 -5.61 -1.48 8.68
C LYS A 100 -6.67 -1.75 9.77
N GLN A 101 -7.67 -2.58 9.49
CA GLN A 101 -8.68 -2.97 10.48
C GLN A 101 -8.05 -3.74 11.64
N HIS A 102 -7.12 -4.67 11.35
CA HIS A 102 -6.35 -5.41 12.35
C HIS A 102 -5.54 -4.49 13.26
N ARG A 103 -4.84 -3.49 12.72
CA ARG A 103 -4.11 -2.52 13.55
C ARG A 103 -5.05 -1.75 14.48
N MET A 104 -6.20 -1.32 13.97
CA MET A 104 -7.20 -0.64 14.80
C MET A 104 -7.78 -1.57 15.88
N ALA A 105 -7.90 -2.87 15.62
CA ALA A 105 -8.36 -3.86 16.59
C ALA A 105 -7.30 -4.08 17.68
N LEU A 106 -6.02 -4.17 17.32
CA LEU A 106 -4.92 -4.24 18.29
C LEU A 106 -4.84 -2.99 19.19
N ASP A 107 -5.03 -1.81 18.61
CA ASP A 107 -5.04 -0.55 19.38
C ASP A 107 -6.22 -0.55 20.39
N GLU A 108 -7.38 -1.08 19.99
CA GLU A 108 -8.55 -1.24 20.85
C GLU A 108 -8.32 -2.29 21.95
N LEU A 109 -7.71 -3.43 21.62
CA LEU A 109 -7.35 -4.48 22.59
C LEU A 109 -6.40 -3.93 23.67
N LYS A 110 -5.33 -3.23 23.26
CA LYS A 110 -4.40 -2.58 24.20
C LYS A 110 -5.07 -1.53 25.07
N ALA A 111 -6.02 -0.78 24.52
CA ALA A 111 -6.77 0.22 25.29
C ALA A 111 -7.66 -0.46 26.35
N ILE A 112 -8.26 -1.60 26.02
CA ILE A 112 -9.04 -2.41 26.97
C ILE A 112 -8.13 -2.93 28.09
N GLU A 113 -6.96 -3.47 27.76
CA GLU A 113 -5.98 -3.96 28.74
C GLU A 113 -5.46 -2.85 29.67
N THR A 114 -5.22 -1.66 29.12
CA THR A 114 -4.61 -0.54 29.88
C THR A 114 -5.62 0.21 30.74
N HIS A 115 -6.84 0.41 30.25
CA HIS A 115 -7.83 1.27 30.90
C HIS A 115 -9.00 0.51 31.53
N GLY A 116 -9.11 -0.81 31.31
CA GLY A 116 -10.21 -1.64 31.82
C GLY A 116 -11.59 -1.32 31.24
N GLU A 117 -11.74 -0.24 30.47
CA GLU A 117 -13.00 0.17 29.86
C GLU A 117 -13.19 -0.48 28.48
N ARG A 118 -14.15 -1.40 28.41
CA ARG A 118 -14.62 -1.98 27.14
C ARG A 118 -15.55 -1.01 26.41
N ARG A 119 -14.99 -0.02 25.71
CA ARG A 119 -15.79 0.83 24.80
C ARG A 119 -16.04 0.12 23.47
N ARG A 120 -16.73 -1.03 23.50
CA ARG A 120 -17.16 -1.71 22.28
C ARG A 120 -18.24 -0.87 21.59
N SER A 121 -17.83 -0.14 20.57
CA SER A 121 -18.80 0.41 19.61
C SER A 121 -19.55 -0.74 18.95
N THR A 122 -20.88 -0.69 18.92
CA THR A 122 -21.69 -1.70 18.23
C THR A 122 -21.29 -1.77 16.76
N CYS A 123 -20.96 -2.97 16.26
CA CYS A 123 -20.63 -3.15 14.86
C CYS A 123 -21.89 -3.01 14.01
N MET A 124 -21.97 -1.94 13.22
CA MET A 124 -23.07 -1.75 12.26
C MET A 124 -22.89 -2.59 10.98
N GLY A 125 -21.80 -3.37 10.86
CA GLY A 125 -21.51 -4.19 9.68
C GLY A 125 -21.32 -3.41 8.37
N GLN A 126 -21.25 -2.08 8.42
CA GLN A 126 -21.15 -1.23 7.22
C GLN A 126 -19.88 -1.52 6.43
N PHE A 127 -18.76 -1.75 7.12
CA PHE A 127 -17.49 -2.07 6.47
C PHE A 127 -17.60 -3.38 5.68
N ARG A 128 -18.18 -4.43 6.29
CA ARG A 128 -18.40 -5.71 5.62
C ARG A 128 -19.35 -5.57 4.44
N ARG A 129 -20.48 -4.87 4.60
CA ARG A 129 -21.43 -4.63 3.50
C ARG A 129 -20.85 -3.83 2.33
N GLN A 130 -20.01 -2.83 2.59
CA GLN A 130 -19.46 -1.97 1.54
C GLN A 130 -18.22 -2.54 0.87
N ARG A 131 -17.45 -3.36 1.59
CA ARG A 131 -16.11 -3.80 1.14
C ARG A 131 -15.99 -5.30 0.99
N ASP A 132 -16.89 -6.07 1.58
CA ASP A 132 -16.85 -7.53 1.64
C ASP A 132 -15.54 -8.05 2.27
N LEU A 133 -15.14 -7.40 3.36
CA LEU A 133 -13.92 -7.65 4.12
C LEU A 133 -14.23 -7.65 5.61
N SER A 134 -13.44 -8.40 6.40
CA SER A 134 -13.53 -8.41 7.84
C SER A 134 -13.36 -7.01 8.44
N CYS A 135 -14.32 -6.62 9.27
CA CYS A 135 -14.28 -5.32 9.96
C CYS A 135 -13.44 -5.41 11.25
N ARG A 136 -13.07 -4.25 11.81
CA ARG A 136 -12.31 -4.17 13.07
C ARG A 136 -12.94 -5.02 14.19
N HIS A 137 -14.27 -4.98 14.34
CA HIS A 137 -14.96 -5.69 15.42
C HIS A 137 -14.90 -7.21 15.29
N GLU A 138 -15.02 -7.73 14.06
CA GLU A 138 -14.86 -9.17 13.80
C GLU A 138 -13.42 -9.61 14.08
N ILE A 139 -12.44 -8.81 13.68
CA ILE A 139 -11.03 -9.10 13.96
C ILE A 139 -10.73 -9.03 15.46
N LEU A 140 -11.30 -8.04 16.17
CA LEU A 140 -11.17 -7.93 17.62
C LEU A 140 -11.71 -9.17 18.33
N ASN A 141 -12.89 -9.64 17.95
CA ASN A 141 -13.44 -10.88 18.50
C ASN A 141 -12.51 -12.08 18.26
N VAL A 142 -11.94 -12.22 17.06
CA VAL A 142 -10.97 -13.30 16.76
C VAL A 142 -9.73 -13.20 17.63
N LEU A 143 -9.22 -11.98 17.87
CA LEU A 143 -8.06 -11.76 18.73
C LEU A 143 -8.35 -12.10 20.19
N GLU A 144 -9.53 -11.71 20.70
CA GLU A 144 -9.96 -12.01 22.07
C GLU A 144 -10.19 -13.52 22.27
N THR A 145 -10.92 -14.18 21.37
CA THR A 145 -11.16 -15.63 21.44
C THR A 145 -9.84 -16.42 21.39
N ALA A 146 -8.90 -16.01 20.53
CA ALA A 146 -7.59 -16.65 20.47
C ALA A 146 -6.78 -16.46 21.76
N ALA A 147 -6.89 -15.29 22.41
CA ALA A 147 -6.26 -15.03 23.69
C ALA A 147 -6.88 -15.89 24.82
N ASP A 148 -8.20 -16.05 24.83
CA ASP A 148 -8.93 -16.88 25.79
C ASP A 148 -8.61 -18.38 25.63
N ASP A 149 -8.53 -18.86 24.38
CA ASP A 149 -8.28 -20.26 24.05
C ASP A 149 -6.77 -20.63 24.05
N GLY A 150 -5.87 -19.65 24.19
CA GLY A 150 -4.43 -19.85 24.10
C GLY A 150 -3.93 -20.28 22.71
N THR A 151 -4.67 -19.91 21.65
CA THR A 151 -4.37 -20.28 20.26
C THR A 151 -3.83 -19.10 19.47
N GLU A 152 -3.19 -19.36 18.32
CA GLU A 152 -2.77 -18.26 17.44
C GLU A 152 -3.98 -17.66 16.71
N PRO A 153 -4.23 -16.34 16.80
CA PRO A 153 -5.35 -15.71 16.13
C PRO A 153 -5.19 -15.87 14.63
N THR A 154 -6.25 -16.32 13.95
CA THR A 154 -6.22 -16.61 12.52
C THR A 154 -7.50 -16.12 11.85
N LEU A 155 -7.37 -15.25 10.83
CA LEU A 155 -8.50 -14.92 9.96
C LEU A 155 -8.63 -15.95 8.84
N SER A 156 -9.85 -16.39 8.62
CA SER A 156 -10.17 -17.36 7.58
C SER A 156 -10.59 -16.67 6.27
N THR A 157 -10.40 -17.37 5.16
CA THR A 157 -10.60 -16.82 3.81
C THR A 157 -12.08 -16.61 3.46
N ASP A 158 -12.97 -17.35 4.11
CA ASP A 158 -14.43 -17.23 4.06
C ASP A 158 -14.97 -15.91 4.65
N GLN A 159 -14.19 -15.26 5.51
CA GLN A 159 -14.52 -13.93 6.03
C GLN A 159 -14.31 -12.82 4.99
N ILE A 160 -13.70 -13.16 3.86
CA ILE A 160 -13.39 -12.27 2.73
C ILE A 160 -14.23 -12.65 1.52
N GLY A 161 -14.85 -11.64 0.90
CA GLY A 161 -15.59 -11.78 -0.35
C GLY A 161 -14.82 -12.50 -1.44
N PHE A 162 -15.46 -13.45 -2.12
CA PHE A 162 -14.83 -14.27 -3.16
C PHE A 162 -14.19 -13.44 -4.28
N HIS A 163 -14.78 -12.30 -4.65
CA HIS A 163 -14.24 -11.42 -5.69
C HIS A 163 -12.88 -10.77 -5.35
N TRP A 164 -12.42 -10.88 -4.09
CA TRP A 164 -11.10 -10.47 -3.65
C TRP A 164 -10.06 -11.58 -3.70
N HIS A 165 -10.49 -12.84 -3.89
CA HIS A 165 -9.62 -14.00 -3.92
C HIS A 165 -8.81 -14.00 -5.22
N LEU A 166 -7.54 -14.39 -5.13
CA LEU A 166 -6.69 -14.51 -6.31
C LEU A 166 -7.17 -15.63 -7.24
N GLU A 167 -7.75 -16.69 -6.66
CA GLU A 167 -8.35 -17.81 -7.40
C GLU A 167 -9.57 -17.39 -8.22
N ALA A 168 -10.36 -16.41 -7.77
CA ALA A 168 -11.49 -15.89 -8.54
C ALA A 168 -11.05 -15.31 -9.89
N ALA A 169 -9.83 -14.77 -9.99
CA ALA A 169 -9.27 -14.27 -11.25
C ALA A 169 -8.91 -15.40 -12.24
N LEU A 170 -8.72 -16.63 -11.74
CA LEU A 170 -8.44 -17.83 -12.55
C LEU A 170 -9.74 -18.48 -13.05
N VAL A 171 -10.79 -18.51 -12.22
CA VAL A 171 -12.09 -19.12 -12.56
C VAL A 171 -12.81 -18.37 -13.69
N VAL A 172 -12.67 -17.04 -13.76
CA VAL A 172 -13.29 -16.23 -14.83
C VAL A 172 -12.60 -16.42 -16.21
N ARG A 173 -11.47 -17.13 -16.27
CA ARG A 173 -10.69 -17.38 -17.50
C ARG A 173 -10.75 -18.82 -18.01
N ALA A 174 -11.58 -19.68 -17.42
CA ALA A 174 -11.85 -20.99 -17.99
C ALA A 174 -12.79 -20.82 -19.22
N PRO A 175 -12.43 -21.37 -20.40
CA PRO A 175 -13.22 -21.26 -21.63
C PRO A 175 -14.57 -21.97 -21.54
#